data_AF-A0A6P0TKR7-F1
#
_entry.id   AF-A0A6P0TKR7-F1
#
_cell.length_a   1.000
_cell.length_b   1.000
_cell.length_c   1.000
_cell.angle_alpha   90.00
_cell.angle_beta   90.00
_cell.angle_gamma   90.00
#
_symmetry.space_group_name_H-M   'P 1'
#
loop_
_entity.id
_entity.type
_entity.pdbx_description
1 polymer ?
#
loop_
_entity_poly.entity_id
_entity_poly.type
_entity_poly.pdbx_seq_one_letter_code
_entity_poly.pdbx_strand_id
1 'polypeptide(L)' 'MRIFLVLAFVVAFLAIIFALQNASAVTVTIGIWRITASLALILLLTLGLG' A
#
# COMPACT_ATOMS: atom_id res chain seq x y z
N MET A 1 -4.88 14.49 -22.64
CA MET A 1 -5.06 13.02 -22.56
C MET A 1 -3.75 12.25 -22.41
N ARG A 2 -2.75 12.42 -23.29
CA ARG A 2 -1.44 11.73 -23.18
C ARG A 2 -0.72 11.93 -21.84
N ILE A 3 -0.78 13.13 -21.26
CA ILE A 3 -0.13 13.45 -19.98
C ILE A 3 -0.68 12.59 -18.82
N PHE A 4 -1.99 12.34 -18.78
CA PHE A 4 -2.62 11.54 -17.74
C PHE A 4 -2.23 10.06 -17.84
N LEU A 5 -2.03 9.55 -19.07
CA LEU A 5 -1.52 8.20 -19.26
C LEU A 5 -0.10 8.05 -18.72
N VAL A 6 0.78 9.02 -19.00
CA VAL A 6 2.15 9.01 -18.47
C VAL A 6 2.14 9.05 -16.94
N LEU A 7 1.33 9.94 -16.35
CA LEU A 7 1.20 10.03 -14.89
C LEU A 7 0.66 8.72 -14.29
N ALA A 8 -0.34 8.08 -14.92
CA ALA A 8 -0.87 6.80 -14.46
C ALA A 8 0.19 5.70 -14.47
N PHE A 9 1.03 5.65 -15.51
CA PHE A 9 2.16 4.71 -15.55
C PHE A 9 3.16 4.97 -14.42
N VAL A 10 3.52 6.23 -14.19
CA VAL A 10 4.45 6.59 -13.10
C VAL A 10 3.88 6.11 -11.75
N VAL A 11 2.61 6.39 -11.47
CA VAL A 11 1.95 5.93 -10.23
C VAL A 11 1.91 4.41 -10.13
N ALA A 12 1.64 3.70 -11.23
CA ALA A 12 1.62 2.24 -11.25
C ALA A 12 3.00 1.64 -10.91
N PHE A 13 4.09 2.19 -11.47
CA PHE A 13 5.44 1.75 -11.13
C PHE A 13 5.79 2.03 -9.67
N LEU A 14 5.42 3.20 -9.15
CA LEU A 14 5.62 3.53 -7.74
C LEU A 14 4.87 2.56 -6.82
N ALA A 15 3.63 2.20 -7.17
CA ALA A 15 2.84 1.23 -6.41
C ALA A 15 3.49 -0.17 -6.41
N ILE A 16 4.03 -0.62 -7.54
CA ILE A 16 4.74 -1.91 -7.63
C ILE A 16 5.99 -1.90 -6.76
N ILE A 17 6.83 -0.86 -6.86
CA ILE A 17 8.04 -0.71 -6.05
C ILE A 17 7.69 -0.68 -4.57
N PHE A 18 6.67 0.09 -4.20
CA PHE A 18 6.18 0.17 -2.83
C PHE A 18 5.75 -1.21 -2.29
N ALA A 19 5.00 -1.98 -3.07
CA ALA A 19 4.57 -3.32 -2.68
C ALA A 19 5.76 -4.29 -2.51
N LEU A 20 6.73 -4.24 -3.42
CA LEU A 20 7.92 -5.10 -3.37
C LEU A 20 8.83 -4.76 -2.18
N GLN A 21 8.99 -3.48 -1.85
CA GLN A 21 9.83 -3.03 -0.73
C GLN A 21 9.18 -3.30 0.64
N ASN A 22 7.85 -3.37 0.70
CA ASN A 22 7.08 -3.49 1.95
C ASN A 22 6.35 -4.84 2.05
N ALA A 23 7.01 -5.92 1.64
CA ALA A 23 6.45 -7.28 1.67
C ALA A 23 6.50 -7.96 3.05
N SER A 24 7.10 -7.33 4.06
CA SER A 24 7.18 -7.88 5.42
C SER A 24 5.78 -8.04 6.04
N ALA A 25 5.54 -9.16 6.73
CA ALA A 25 4.30 -9.37 7.44
C ALA A 25 4.29 -8.59 8.76
N VAL A 26 3.24 -7.83 9.00
CA VAL A 26 3.01 -7.04 10.22
C VAL A 26 1.69 -7.44 10.83
N THR A 27 1.68 -7.56 12.15
CA THR A 27 0.46 -7.81 12.92
C THR A 27 0.00 -6.54 13.62
N VAL A 28 -1.18 -6.05 13.24
CA VAL A 28 -1.84 -4.91 13.88
C VAL A 28 -2.87 -5.45 14.89
N THR A 29 -2.82 -4.94 16.12
CA THR A 29 -3.77 -5.31 17.18
C THR A 29 -4.60 -4.07 17.54
N ILE A 30 -5.93 -4.19 17.45
CA ILE A 30 -6.89 -3.11 17.76
C ILE A 30 -7.94 -3.69 18.73
N GLY A 31 -7.79 -3.41 20.02
CA GLY A 31 -8.63 -4.00 21.06
C GLY A 31 -8.56 -5.54 21.01
N ILE A 32 -9.68 -6.18 20.69
CA ILE A 32 -9.78 -7.65 20.55
C ILE A 32 -9.40 -8.16 19.15
N TRP A 33 -9.24 -7.28 18.17
CA TRP A 33 -8.95 -7.66 16.78
C TRP A 33 -7.46 -7.75 16.52
N ARG A 34 -7.05 -8.79 15.80
CA ARG A 34 -5.66 -8.99 15.37
C ARG A 34 -5.63 -9.33 13.89
N ILE A 35 -4.97 -8.48 13.10
CA ILE A 35 -4.87 -8.63 11.64
C ILE A 35 -3.40 -8.77 11.30
N THR A 36 -3.06 -9.82 10.54
CA THR A 36 -1.71 -10.01 10.00
C THR A 36 -1.76 -9.86 8.49
N ALA A 37 -1.03 -8.90 7.97
CA ALA A 37 -0.97 -8.61 6.53
C ALA A 37 0.40 -8.05 6.14
N SER A 38 0.65 -7.81 4.85
CA SER A 38 1.87 -7.13 4.43
C SER A 38 1.89 -5.68 4.91
N LEU A 39 3.08 -5.17 5.23
CA LEU A 39 3.30 -3.78 5.60
C LEU A 39 2.75 -2.83 4.52
N ALA A 40 2.94 -3.16 3.24
CA ALA A 40 2.39 -2.41 2.11
C ALA A 40 0.86 -2.24 2.23
N LEU A 41 0.14 -3.33 2.51
CA LEU A 41 -1.32 -3.31 2.59
C LEU A 41 -1.79 -2.50 3.80
N ILE A 42 -1.14 -2.67 4.96
CA ILE A 42 -1.46 -1.90 6.16
C ILE A 42 -1.29 -0.41 5.89
N LEU A 43 -0.15 0.01 5.33
CA LEU A 43 0.12 1.41 5.01
C LEU A 43 -0.85 2.00 3.98
N LEU A 44 -1.22 1.23 2.95
CA LEU A 44 -2.21 1.64 1.95
C LEU A 44 -3.59 1.86 2.59
N LEU A 45 -4.01 0.94 3.47
CA LEU A 45 -5.27 1.04 4.18
C LEU A 45 -5.28 2.24 5.14
N THR A 46 -4.22 2.44 5.92
CA THR A 46 -4.15 3.61 6.82
C THR A 46 -4.17 4.91 6.04
N LEU A 47 -3.42 5.01 4.93
CA LEU A 47 -3.42 6.21 4.08
C LEU A 47 -4.81 6.51 3.51
N GLY A 48 -5.58 5.47 3.13
CA GLY A 48 -6.94 5.63 2.61
C GLY A 48 -7.99 5.97 3.68
N LEU A 49 -7.75 5.61 4.94
CA LEU A 49 -8.65 5.86 6.06
C LEU A 49 -8.39 7.20 6.78
N GLY A 50 -7.18 7.76 6.64
CA GLY A 50 -6.75 9.03 7.28
C GLY A 50 -5.93 8.82 8.55
#